data_AF-A0A923TP56-F1
#
_entry.id   AF-A0A923TP56-F1
#
_cell.length_a   1.000
_cell.length_b   1.000
_cell.length_c   1.000
_cell.angle_alpha   90.00
_cell.angle_beta   90.00
_cell.angle_gamma   90.00
#
_symmetry.space_group_name_H-M   'P 1'
#
loop_
_entity.id
_entity.type
_entity.pdbx_description
1 polymer ?
#
loop_
_entity_poly.entity_id
_entity_poly.type
_entity_poly.pdbx_seq_one_letter_code
_entity_poly.pdbx_strand_id
1 'polypeptide(L)'
;MTDATHTHEPSFHEGERALQARVNPQMQQRLAELGPQIIRDHMPNQHRDFFEQLPFVIAGSVDANGQAWASVLAGAPGFVESPDAQSLLIRAQPLAHDPL
;
A
#
# COMPACT_ATOMS: atom_id res chain seq x y z
N MET A 1 13.82 -21.05 23.56
CA MET A 1 14.83 -20.87 22.50
C MET A 1 14.33 -19.74 21.62
N THR A 2 14.97 -18.57 21.76
CA THR A 2 14.74 -17.27 21.07
C THR A 2 13.32 -16.72 21.03
N ASP A 3 13.00 -15.92 22.05
CA ASP A 3 11.97 -14.88 22.02
C ASP A 3 12.44 -13.77 21.07
N ALA A 4 11.89 -13.76 19.85
CA ALA A 4 12.14 -12.69 18.90
C ALA A 4 11.28 -11.49 19.32
N THR A 5 11.89 -10.56 20.03
CA THR A 5 11.35 -9.21 20.26
C THR A 5 10.91 -8.62 18.93
N HIS A 6 9.60 -8.68 18.65
CA HIS A 6 8.99 -7.92 17.57
C HIS A 6 9.03 -6.46 18.02
N THR A 7 10.10 -5.76 17.67
CA THR A 7 10.12 -4.30 17.69
C THR A 7 8.95 -3.85 16.82
N HIS A 8 7.90 -3.34 17.46
CA HIS A 8 6.71 -2.86 16.77
C HIS A 8 7.13 -1.58 16.03
N GLU A 9 7.51 -1.71 14.76
CA GLU A 9 7.70 -0.53 13.93
C GLU A 9 6.40 0.28 13.90
N PRO A 10 6.51 1.62 13.84
CA PRO A 10 5.33 2.48 13.77
C PRO A 10 4.54 2.14 12.49
N SER A 11 3.22 1.99 12.61
CA SER A 11 2.35 1.63 11.48
C SER A 11 2.34 2.66 10.34
N PHE A 12 2.85 3.87 10.59
CA PHE A 12 2.99 4.94 9.61
C PHE A 12 4.46 5.38 9.48
N HIS A 13 4.88 5.58 8.23
CA HIS A 13 6.20 6.08 7.88
C HIS A 13 6.39 7.53 8.34
N GLU A 14 7.66 7.97 8.44
CA GLU A 14 8.00 9.32 8.91
C GLU A 14 7.31 10.43 8.09
N GLY A 15 7.32 10.30 6.75
CA GLY A 15 6.67 11.26 5.85
C GLY A 15 5.16 11.35 6.08
N GLU A 16 4.49 10.22 6.32
CA GLU A 16 3.05 10.19 6.60
C GLU A 16 2.73 10.85 7.94
N ARG A 17 3.52 10.58 8.99
CA ARG A 17 3.36 11.24 10.29
C ARG A 17 3.59 12.75 10.20
N ALA A 18 4.58 13.18 9.43
CA ALA A 18 4.87 14.60 9.20
C ALA A 18 3.70 15.30 8.48
N LEU A 19 3.10 14.65 7.48
CA LEU A 19 1.91 15.15 6.79
C LEU A 19 0.69 15.20 7.71
N GLN A 20 0.43 14.14 8.48
CA GLN A 20 -0.66 14.09 9.46
C GLN A 20 -0.52 15.21 10.50
N ALA A 21 0.68 15.42 11.03
CA ALA A 21 0.99 16.51 11.97
C ALA A 21 0.70 17.89 11.37
N ARG A 22 1.03 18.08 10.09
CA ARG A 22 0.82 19.35 9.39
C ARG A 22 -0.66 19.62 9.10
N VAL A 23 -1.43 18.59 8.75
CA VAL A 23 -2.85 18.72 8.41
C VAL A 23 -3.71 18.85 9.68
N ASN A 24 -3.50 17.97 10.65
CA ASN A 24 -4.21 17.97 11.92
C ASN A 24 -3.40 17.23 13.00
N PRO A 25 -2.70 17.95 13.91
CA PRO A 25 -1.90 17.35 14.98
C PRO A 25 -2.67 16.40 15.89
N GLN A 26 -3.95 16.68 16.15
CA GLN A 26 -4.81 15.82 16.99
C GLN A 26 -5.17 14.52 16.27
N MET A 27 -5.27 14.57 14.94
CA MET A 27 -5.48 13.37 14.12
C MET A 27 -4.24 12.48 14.10
N GLN A 28 -3.03 13.06 14.10
CA GLN A 28 -1.79 12.28 14.15
C GLN A 28 -1.75 11.36 15.38
N GLN A 29 -2.11 11.87 16.57
CA GLN A 29 -2.15 11.07 17.79
C GLN A 29 -3.18 9.94 17.71
N ARG A 30 -4.39 10.24 17.23
CA ARG A 30 -5.43 9.21 17.03
C ARG A 30 -5.03 8.15 16.03
N LEU A 31 -4.39 8.53 14.93
CA LEU A 31 -3.91 7.59 13.92
C LEU A 31 -2.78 6.71 14.47
N ALA A 32 -1.89 7.25 15.32
CA ALA A 32 -0.87 6.44 15.98
C ALA A 32 -1.47 5.37 16.90
N GLU A 33 -2.57 5.68 17.62
CA GLU A 33 -3.29 4.72 18.48
C GLU A 33 -4.08 3.66 17.68
N LEU A 34 -4.72 4.08 16.59
CA LEU A 34 -5.55 3.19 15.76
C LEU A 34 -4.74 2.39 14.74
N GLY A 35 -3.56 2.87 14.35
CA GLY A 35 -2.70 2.30 13.31
C GLY A 35 -2.54 0.78 13.40
N PRO A 36 -2.10 0.23 14.56
CA PRO A 36 -1.93 -1.22 14.73
C PRO A 36 -3.22 -2.04 14.55
N GLN A 37 -4.39 -1.42 14.70
CA GLN A 37 -5.69 -2.09 14.56
C GLN A 37 -6.25 -2.01 13.14
N ILE A 38 -5.85 -1.01 12.36
CA ILE A 38 -6.41 -0.73 11.03
C ILE A 38 -5.43 -1.05 9.89
N ILE A 39 -4.13 -1.02 10.14
CA ILE A 39 -3.07 -1.39 9.19
C ILE A 39 -2.66 -2.83 9.47
N ARG A 40 -2.79 -3.68 8.46
CA ARG A 40 -2.54 -5.12 8.54
C ARG A 40 -1.49 -5.51 7.51
N ASP A 41 -0.78 -6.60 7.80
CA ASP A 41 0.17 -7.25 6.89
C ASP A 41 -0.49 -8.19 5.87
N HIS A 42 -1.82 -8.21 5.82
CA HIS A 42 -2.63 -9.00 4.91
C HIS A 42 -3.92 -8.26 4.52
N MET A 43 -4.44 -8.60 3.35
CA MET A 43 -5.71 -8.14 2.81
C MET A 43 -6.86 -8.99 3.37
N PRO A 44 -7.82 -8.38 4.09
CA PRO A 44 -9.11 -9.03 4.37
C PRO A 44 -9.80 -9.43 3.07
N ASN A 45 -10.65 -10.47 3.10
CA ASN A 45 -11.37 -10.94 1.90
C ASN A 45 -12.08 -9.81 1.14
N GLN A 46 -12.68 -8.84 1.85
CA GLN A 46 -13.30 -7.67 1.23
C GLN A 46 -12.32 -6.87 0.34
N HIS A 47 -11.06 -6.69 0.77
CA HIS A 47 -10.06 -5.97 -0.02
C HIS A 47 -9.63 -6.78 -1.24
N ARG A 48 -9.48 -8.11 -1.06
CA ARG A 48 -9.15 -9.03 -2.16
C ARG A 48 -10.22 -8.97 -3.25
N ASP A 49 -11.48 -9.13 -2.85
CA ASP A 49 -12.63 -9.03 -3.76
C ASP A 49 -12.71 -7.67 -4.45
N PHE A 50 -12.40 -6.58 -3.73
CA PHE A 50 -12.38 -5.23 -4.28
C PHE A 50 -11.33 -5.08 -5.39
N PHE A 51 -10.09 -5.52 -5.16
CA PHE A 51 -9.02 -5.38 -6.14
C PHE A 51 -9.28 -6.15 -7.43
N GLU A 52 -9.90 -7.33 -7.36
CA GLU A 52 -10.24 -8.14 -8.55
C GLU A 52 -11.33 -7.51 -9.43
N GLN A 53 -12.11 -6.58 -8.89
CA GLN A 53 -13.16 -5.85 -9.61
C GLN A 53 -12.66 -4.57 -10.31
N LEU A 54 -11.44 -4.13 -10.01
CA LEU A 54 -10.94 -2.86 -10.52
C LEU A 54 -10.65 -2.92 -12.03
N PRO A 55 -10.95 -1.85 -12.79
CA PRO A 55 -10.54 -1.73 -14.20
C PRO A 55 -9.13 -1.11 -14.36
N PHE A 56 -8.56 -0.57 -13.28
CA PHE A 56 -7.18 -0.08 -13.21
C PHE A 56 -6.70 0.00 -11.75
N VAL A 57 -5.40 0.05 -11.54
CA VAL A 57 -4.75 0.37 -10.26
C VAL A 57 -3.70 1.45 -10.45
N ILE A 58 -3.40 2.17 -9.37
CA ILE A 58 -2.27 3.11 -9.32
C ILE A 58 -1.14 2.44 -8.54
N ALA A 59 0.02 2.29 -9.17
CA ALA A 59 1.22 1.76 -8.54
C ALA A 59 2.19 2.90 -8.24
N GLY A 60 2.65 2.99 -6.98
CA GLY A 60 3.73 3.88 -6.60
C GLY A 60 5.07 3.18 -6.73
N SER A 61 6.07 3.83 -7.34
CA SER A 61 7.43 3.33 -7.43
C SER A 61 8.45 4.43 -7.17
N VAL A 62 9.69 4.04 -6.89
CA VAL A 62 10.82 4.97 -6.77
C VAL A 62 11.89 4.46 -7.72
N ASP A 63 12.33 5.33 -8.64
CA ASP A 63 13.36 4.95 -9.61
C ASP A 63 14.77 4.92 -8.98
N ALA A 64 15.77 4.53 -9.78
CA ALA A 64 17.16 4.44 -9.33
C ALA A 64 17.77 5.79 -8.87
N ASN A 65 17.18 6.92 -9.24
CA ASN A 65 17.61 8.26 -8.82
C ASN A 65 16.88 8.73 -7.56
N GLY A 66 15.98 7.92 -7.00
CA GLY A 66 15.18 8.29 -5.84
C GLY A 66 13.94 9.14 -6.18
N GLN A 67 13.60 9.29 -7.47
CA GLN A 67 12.41 10.02 -7.88
C GLN A 67 11.18 9.11 -7.70
N ALA A 68 10.18 9.62 -6.98
CA ALA A 68 8.89 8.95 -6.82
C ALA A 68 8.02 9.11 -8.06
N TRP A 69 7.35 8.03 -8.45
CA TRP A 69 6.47 7.92 -9.60
C TRP A 69 5.13 7.30 -9.22
N ALA A 70 4.09 7.66 -9.97
CA ALA A 70 2.75 7.09 -9.87
C ALA A 70 2.32 6.63 -11.26
N SER A 71 2.19 5.32 -11.42
CA SER A 71 1.94 4.64 -12.69
C SER A 71 0.52 4.10 -12.74
N VAL A 72 -0.13 4.21 -13.90
CA VAL A 72 -1.46 3.64 -14.14
C VAL A 72 -1.32 2.28 -14.81
N LEU A 73 -1.83 1.24 -14.16
CA LEU A 73 -1.91 -0.12 -14.71
C LEU A 73 -3.37 -0.47 -14.97
N ALA A 74 -3.72 -0.73 -16.22
CA ALA A 74 -5.10 -0.99 -16.65
C ALA A 74 -5.23 -2.30 -17.40
N GLY A 75 -6.40 -2.93 -17.29
CA GLY A 75 -6.73 -4.18 -17.96
C GLY A 75 -8.22 -4.49 -17.84
N ALA A 76 -8.67 -5.53 -18.55
CA ALA A 76 -10.03 -6.06 -18.35
C ALA A 76 -10.17 -6.69 -16.95
N PRO A 77 -11.37 -6.71 -16.34
CA PRO A 77 -11.58 -7.37 -15.05
C PRO A 77 -10.97 -8.77 -15.01
N GLY A 78 -10.28 -9.10 -13.92
CA GLY A 78 -9.41 -10.27 -13.82
C GLY A 78 -7.94 -10.02 -14.18
N PHE A 79 -7.55 -8.80 -14.59
CA PHE A 79 -6.12 -8.46 -14.72
C PHE A 79 -5.43 -8.28 -13.36
N VAL A 80 -6.18 -8.08 -12.29
CA VAL A 80 -5.71 -8.13 -10.89
C VAL A 80 -6.34 -9.36 -10.24
N GLU A 81 -5.52 -10.19 -9.60
CA GLU A 81 -5.92 -11.40 -8.89
C GLU A 81 -5.26 -11.42 -7.50
N SER A 82 -5.92 -11.95 -6.47
CA SER A 82 -5.31 -12.15 -5.15
C SER A 82 -5.15 -13.65 -4.86
N PRO A 83 -4.01 -14.28 -5.20
CA PRO A 83 -3.84 -15.72 -5.01
C PRO A 83 -3.82 -16.13 -3.52
N ASP A 84 -3.37 -15.24 -2.64
CA ASP A 84 -3.41 -15.38 -1.19
C ASP A 84 -3.67 -14.04 -0.49
N ALA A 85 -3.75 -14.04 0.83
CA ALA A 85 -4.07 -12.84 1.60
C ALA A 85 -2.96 -11.77 1.60
N GLN A 86 -1.75 -12.06 1.11
CA GLN A 86 -0.60 -11.16 1.21
C GLN A 86 -0.09 -10.67 -0.14
N SER A 87 -0.67 -11.15 -1.25
CA SER A 87 -0.21 -10.82 -2.58
C SER A 87 -1.33 -10.46 -3.55
N LEU A 88 -0.99 -9.55 -4.47
CA LEU A 88 -1.75 -9.25 -5.68
C LEU A 88 -0.89 -9.62 -6.88
N LEU A 89 -1.47 -10.33 -7.84
CA LEU A 89 -0.90 -10.59 -9.14
C LEU A 89 -1.54 -9.62 -10.15
N ILE A 90 -0.73 -8.75 -10.74
CA ILE A 90 -1.19 -7.73 -11.69
C ILE A 90 -0.64 -8.06 -13.08
N ARG A 91 -1.53 -8.43 -13.99
CA ARG A 91 -1.23 -8.78 -15.39
C ARG A 91 -1.44 -7.57 -16.30
N ALA A 92 -0.65 -6.53 -16.11
CA ALA A 92 -0.66 -5.32 -16.93
C ALA A 92 0.75 -4.89 -17.29
N GLN A 93 0.87 -4.11 -18.36
CA GLN A 93 2.09 -3.40 -18.71
C GLN A 93 1.90 -1.90 -18.41
N PRO A 94 2.91 -1.20 -17.91
CA PRO A 94 2.90 0.26 -17.81
C PRO A 94 2.68 0.92 -19.17
N LEU A 95 2.25 2.18 -19.16
CA LEU A 95 2.15 2.97 -20.38
C LEU A 95 3.54 3.21 -21.00
N ALA A 96 3.58 3.48 -22.30
CA ALA A 96 4.84 3.86 -22.93
C ALA A 96 5.45 5.08 -22.23
N HIS A 97 6.74 4.99 -21.90
CA HIS A 97 7.51 5.99 -21.15
C HIS A 97 7.13 6.16 -19.67
N ASP A 98 6.26 5.28 -19.14
CA ASP A 98 6.13 5.12 -17.70
C ASP A 98 7.42 4.47 -17.16
N PRO A 99 7.99 4.96 -16.04
CA PRO A 99 9.26 4.49 -15.50
C PRO A 99 9.17 3.21 -14.65
N LEU A 100 7.96 2.68 -14.44
CA LEU A 100 7.73 1.39 -13.79
C LEU A 100 8.20 0.20 -14.66
#